data_AF-A0A4Z0R4P3-F1
#
_entry.id   AF-A0A4Z0R4P3-F1
#
_cell.length_a   1.000
_cell.length_b   1.000
_cell.length_c   1.000
_cell.angle_alpha   90.00
_cell.angle_beta   90.00
_cell.angle_gamma   90.00
#
_symmetry.space_group_name_H-M   'P 1'
#
loop_
_entity.id
_entity.type
_entity.pdbx_description
1 polymer ?
#
loop_
_entity_poly.entity_id
_entity_poly.type
_entity_poly.pdbx_seq_one_letter_code
_entity_poly.pdbx_strand_id
1 'polypeptide(L)'
;MEKILKLIQAKGYQVGNLTIGEVVEIADDLGIRVSEVIIAEGMAQNAMTREEVIDAVINAFAHNLYATEVGITSGSSFLLGRVPQELAYNDFSHRLFEDDLINKILVYTLAAQVGNHSCGLQPCAGTGDSCTYTGIFRALQEIIEDKEELARVVSVMLKVGTIFRAAKTSTGCNMEGFGAGAAATAATLVEYRQGQPQALAKAIVLALSPTIGVPCTPRVMVSGLCATHIGGGVVIGNLAANLAMHTNIPVDVPVDVMIAMAAAVHPVSATHIVPVVNDYMQPFFKTNLEVEYFIDDSIKEKEKTNIEVTMDRALKEARAFAEKANSIVKPFGEAVVGGSSQAVGSPTNTGRIAHALAKGKITGVKIELYAELFARRGINIPGILMAAVLGASTDNGKAYREIMQRVREEKIKIEIVKVDAPQMQRITVFATEQSSMVEALNRGGARLVLKNARPSLEEACMVAKRLGIVLVD
;
A
#
# COMPACT_ATOMS: atom_id res chain seq x y z
N MET A 1 30.02 11.68 16.14
CA MET A 1 29.82 12.87 15.28
C MET A 1 30.89 13.00 14.19
N GLU A 2 32.17 13.24 14.51
CA GLU A 2 33.20 13.50 13.48
C GLU A 2 33.31 12.42 12.40
N LYS A 3 33.26 11.13 12.79
CA LYS A 3 33.26 10.00 11.83
C LYS A 3 32.06 10.03 10.88
N ILE A 4 30.88 10.38 11.38
CA ILE A 4 29.64 10.48 10.59
C ILE A 4 29.78 11.61 9.56
N LEU A 5 30.21 12.80 9.99
CA LEU A 5 30.39 13.95 9.11
C LEU A 5 31.46 13.72 8.04
N LYS A 6 32.57 13.05 8.40
CA LYS A 6 33.60 12.64 7.43
C LYS A 6 33.04 11.69 6.39
N LEU A 7 32.21 10.72 6.79
CA LEU A 7 31.61 9.78 5.85
C LEU A 7 30.59 10.45 4.92
N ILE A 8 29.75 11.35 5.46
CA ILE A 8 28.83 12.19 4.67
C ILE A 8 29.60 12.93 3.58
N GLN A 9 30.68 13.62 3.95
CA GLN A 9 31.51 14.36 3.00
C GLN A 9 32.19 13.42 1.98
N ALA A 10 32.72 12.28 2.42
CA ALA A 10 33.41 11.32 1.56
C ALA A 10 32.49 10.70 0.51
N LYS A 11 31.20 10.51 0.83
CA LYS A 11 30.17 10.04 -0.12
C LYS A 11 29.58 11.15 -1.00
N GLY A 12 29.95 12.41 -0.76
CA GLY A 12 29.44 13.56 -1.49
C GLY A 12 28.01 13.96 -1.11
N TYR A 13 27.50 13.50 0.04
CA TYR A 13 26.19 13.89 0.54
C TYR A 13 26.25 15.25 1.25
N GLN A 14 25.10 15.90 1.36
CA GLN A 14 24.98 17.20 2.01
C GLN A 14 24.45 17.05 3.45
N VAL A 15 25.24 17.51 4.42
CA VAL A 15 24.82 17.58 5.82
C VAL A 15 23.56 18.43 5.95
N GLY A 16 22.55 17.90 6.66
CA GLY A 16 21.25 18.56 6.88
C GLY A 16 20.18 18.23 5.84
N ASN A 17 20.53 17.54 4.75
CA ASN A 17 19.63 17.21 3.64
C ASN A 17 19.66 15.71 3.29
N LEU A 18 20.03 14.84 4.23
CA LEU A 18 20.16 13.42 3.92
C LEU A 18 18.81 12.79 3.60
N THR A 19 18.77 11.91 2.59
CA THR A 19 17.61 11.04 2.34
C THR A 19 17.52 9.93 3.39
N ILE A 20 16.42 9.16 3.40
CA ILE A 20 16.33 7.98 4.27
C ILE A 20 17.34 6.92 3.84
N GLY A 21 17.50 6.72 2.53
CA GLY A 21 18.49 5.79 1.98
C GLY A 21 19.92 6.16 2.41
N GLU A 22 20.29 7.42 2.29
CA GLU A 22 21.63 7.92 2.68
C GLU A 22 21.88 7.76 4.19
N VAL A 23 20.88 8.08 5.02
CA VAL A 23 20.96 7.87 6.48
C VAL A 23 21.20 6.39 6.82
N VAL A 24 20.47 5.49 6.17
CA VAL A 24 20.61 4.04 6.37
C VAL A 24 21.97 3.54 5.92
N GLU A 25 22.45 4.00 4.75
CA GLU A 25 23.76 3.62 4.21
C GLU A 25 24.91 4.05 5.14
N ILE A 26 24.87 5.27 5.67
CA ILE A 26 25.87 5.76 6.63
C ILE A 26 25.85 4.93 7.92
N ALA A 27 24.66 4.59 8.42
CA ALA A 27 24.51 3.82 9.65
C ALA A 27 25.06 2.39 9.47
N ASP A 28 24.78 1.78 8.33
CA ASP A 28 25.24 0.43 7.96
C ASP A 28 26.77 0.38 7.82
N ASP A 29 27.36 1.32 7.06
CA ASP A 29 28.81 1.42 6.85
C ASP A 29 29.61 1.61 8.16
N LEU A 30 29.00 2.28 9.15
CA LEU A 30 29.64 2.55 10.44
C LEU A 30 29.27 1.53 11.52
N GLY A 31 28.35 0.60 11.25
CA GLY A 31 27.84 -0.35 12.24
C GLY A 31 27.18 0.33 13.45
N ILE A 32 26.47 1.43 13.23
CA ILE A 32 25.76 2.21 14.26
C ILE A 32 24.26 2.22 13.98
N ARG A 33 23.46 2.65 14.97
CA ARG A 33 22.02 2.79 14.75
C ARG A 33 21.69 3.98 13.85
N VAL A 34 20.56 3.90 13.17
CA VAL A 34 20.05 4.97 12.28
C VAL A 34 19.82 6.27 13.04
N SER A 35 19.33 6.19 14.28
CA SER A 35 19.16 7.37 15.16
C SER A 35 20.45 8.18 15.37
N GLU A 36 21.63 7.56 15.40
CA GLU A 36 22.89 8.29 15.59
C GLU A 36 23.23 9.20 14.43
N VAL A 37 22.92 8.77 13.20
CA VAL A 37 23.14 9.58 12.01
C VAL A 37 22.16 10.74 11.99
N ILE A 38 20.89 10.50 12.34
CA ILE A 38 19.84 11.53 12.40
C ILE A 38 20.15 12.60 13.45
N ILE A 39 20.56 12.19 14.66
CA ILE A 39 20.94 13.13 15.72
C ILE A 39 22.18 13.91 15.31
N ALA A 40 23.20 13.27 14.72
CA ALA A 40 24.40 13.96 14.24
C ALA A 40 24.10 14.98 13.12
N GLU A 41 23.17 14.65 12.23
CA GLU A 41 22.65 15.58 11.22
C GLU A 41 21.97 16.78 11.87
N GLY A 42 21.07 16.54 12.84
CA GLY A 42 20.37 17.60 13.58
C GLY A 42 21.33 18.53 14.33
N MET A 43 22.36 17.97 14.98
CA MET A 43 23.42 18.71 15.66
C MET A 43 24.16 19.63 14.69
N ALA A 44 24.60 19.08 13.55
CA ALA A 44 25.39 19.83 12.58
C ALA A 44 24.56 20.91 11.85
N GLN A 45 23.31 20.60 11.51
CA GLN A 45 22.42 21.52 10.79
C GLN A 45 22.01 22.72 11.64
N ASN A 46 21.82 22.53 12.94
CA ASN A 46 21.31 23.57 13.84
C ASN A 46 22.38 24.16 14.76
N ALA A 47 23.65 23.76 14.61
CA ALA A 47 24.74 24.13 15.51
C ALA A 47 24.41 23.84 16.99
N MET A 48 23.75 22.71 17.24
CA MET A 48 23.30 22.28 18.56
C MET A 48 24.22 21.19 19.12
N THR A 49 24.36 21.18 20.44
CA THR A 49 24.89 20.06 21.21
C THR A 49 23.92 18.86 21.13
N ARG A 50 24.41 17.69 21.52
CA ARG A 50 23.60 16.46 21.54
C ARG A 50 22.41 16.60 22.49
N GLU A 51 22.64 17.17 23.67
CA GLU A 51 21.61 17.40 24.68
C GLU A 51 20.53 18.35 24.18
N GLU A 52 20.91 19.46 23.52
CA GLU A 52 19.95 20.39 22.91
C GLU A 52 19.10 19.72 21.82
N VAL A 53 19.68 18.84 21.00
CA VAL A 53 18.91 18.08 20.00
C VAL A 53 17.96 17.08 20.66
N ILE A 54 18.42 16.35 21.69
CA ILE A 54 17.58 15.44 22.47
C ILE A 54 16.38 16.19 23.05
N ASP A 55 16.63 17.35 23.66
CA ASP A 55 15.59 18.19 24.24
C ASP A 55 14.62 18.70 23.18
N ALA A 56 15.12 19.17 22.04
CA ALA A 56 14.28 19.62 20.93
C ALA A 56 13.38 18.50 20.39
N VAL A 57 13.91 17.28 20.27
CA VAL A 57 13.17 16.09 19.81
C VAL A 57 12.02 15.76 20.76
N ILE A 58 12.27 15.73 22.07
CA ILE A 58 11.21 15.47 23.07
C ILE A 58 10.19 16.61 23.09
N ASN A 59 10.65 17.86 23.10
CA ASN A 59 9.79 19.04 23.17
C ASN A 59 8.90 19.21 21.93
N ALA A 60 9.28 18.63 20.77
CA ALA A 60 8.45 18.61 19.58
C ALA A 60 7.08 17.94 19.80
N PHE A 61 6.92 17.11 20.84
CA PHE A 61 5.66 16.44 21.18
C PHE A 61 4.83 17.16 22.24
N ALA A 62 5.32 18.24 22.86
CA ALA A 62 4.70 18.84 24.05
C ALA A 62 3.22 19.22 23.85
N HIS A 63 2.90 19.95 22.77
CA HIS A 63 1.51 20.31 22.46
C HIS A 63 0.67 19.08 22.08
N ASN A 64 1.26 18.13 21.37
CA ASN A 64 0.55 16.94 20.91
C ASN A 64 0.22 15.97 22.06
N LEU A 65 1.06 15.93 23.10
CA LEU A 65 0.76 15.24 24.36
C LEU A 65 -0.43 15.87 25.07
N TYR A 66 -0.49 17.21 25.13
CA TYR A 66 -1.67 17.91 25.64
C TYR A 66 -2.93 17.55 24.86
N ALA A 67 -2.87 17.54 23.52
CA ALA A 67 -4.01 17.11 22.70
C ALA A 67 -4.41 15.65 23.00
N THR A 68 -3.44 14.76 23.18
CA THR A 68 -3.68 13.35 23.54
C THR A 68 -4.40 13.24 24.88
N GLU A 69 -3.96 14.01 25.88
CA GLU A 69 -4.57 14.04 27.21
C GLU A 69 -6.02 14.55 27.14
N VAL A 70 -6.27 15.62 26.39
CA VAL A 70 -7.63 16.10 26.11
C VAL A 70 -8.46 14.97 25.49
N GLY A 71 -7.92 14.26 24.49
CA GLY A 71 -8.61 13.15 23.82
C GLY A 71 -9.03 12.01 24.75
N ILE A 72 -8.20 11.65 25.73
CA ILE A 72 -8.45 10.56 26.68
C ILE A 72 -9.35 10.97 27.86
N THR A 73 -9.47 12.26 28.17
CA THR A 73 -10.18 12.69 29.38
C THR A 73 -11.50 13.39 29.10
N SER A 74 -11.50 14.39 28.24
CA SER A 74 -12.57 15.40 28.19
C SER A 74 -13.01 15.79 26.77
N GLY A 75 -12.16 15.51 25.78
CA GLY A 75 -12.39 15.80 24.38
C GLY A 75 -13.54 14.99 23.79
N SER A 76 -14.09 15.48 22.69
CA SER A 76 -15.07 14.74 21.91
C SER A 76 -14.92 15.14 20.46
N SER A 77 -14.79 14.15 19.60
CA SER A 77 -14.69 14.41 18.17
C SER A 77 -16.08 14.40 17.56
N PHE A 78 -16.33 15.37 16.69
CA PHE A 78 -17.50 15.35 15.81
C PHE A 78 -17.56 14.08 14.94
N LEU A 79 -16.45 13.39 14.71
CA LEU A 79 -16.38 12.23 13.80
C LEU A 79 -16.08 10.92 14.50
N LEU A 80 -15.28 10.97 15.56
CA LEU A 80 -14.81 9.80 16.30
C LEU A 80 -15.48 9.68 17.67
N GLY A 81 -16.32 10.64 18.05
CA GLY A 81 -16.94 10.66 19.38
C GLY A 81 -15.89 10.63 20.49
N ARG A 82 -16.09 9.73 21.44
CA ARG A 82 -15.27 9.52 22.65
C ARG A 82 -14.54 8.17 22.64
N VAL A 83 -14.39 7.53 21.48
CA VAL A 83 -13.73 6.22 21.33
C VAL A 83 -12.44 6.05 22.15
N PRO A 84 -11.46 6.98 22.17
CA PRO A 84 -10.26 6.80 23.01
C PRO A 84 -10.54 6.74 24.52
N GLN A 85 -11.57 7.42 25.03
CA GLN A 85 -11.99 7.31 26.45
C GLN A 85 -12.55 5.92 26.75
N GLU A 86 -13.37 5.40 25.84
CA GLU A 86 -13.93 4.05 25.94
C GLU A 86 -12.81 3.00 25.93
N LEU A 87 -11.82 3.17 25.04
CA LEU A 87 -10.69 2.25 24.95
C LEU A 87 -9.72 2.35 26.12
N ALA A 88 -9.52 3.54 26.69
CA ALA A 88 -8.65 3.74 27.86
C ALA A 88 -9.34 3.36 29.20
N TYR A 89 -10.65 3.13 29.18
CA TYR A 89 -11.44 2.81 30.37
C TYR A 89 -10.93 1.58 31.12
N ASN A 90 -10.90 1.69 32.45
CA ASN A 90 -10.46 0.64 33.38
C ASN A 90 -9.10 0.05 32.97
N ASP A 91 -8.10 0.92 32.84
CA ASP A 91 -6.72 0.57 32.44
C ASP A 91 -6.66 -0.22 31.13
N PHE A 92 -7.22 0.37 30.07
CA PHE A 92 -7.22 -0.22 28.73
C PHE A 92 -7.89 -1.59 28.63
N SER A 93 -8.91 -1.86 29.45
CA SER A 93 -9.62 -3.16 29.45
C SER A 93 -10.38 -3.45 28.15
N HIS A 94 -10.79 -2.41 27.41
CA HIS A 94 -11.39 -2.53 26.09
C HIS A 94 -10.31 -2.54 25.02
N ARG A 95 -9.72 -3.72 24.82
CA ARG A 95 -8.54 -3.90 23.97
C ARG A 95 -8.91 -4.06 22.50
N LEU A 96 -8.13 -3.41 21.64
CA LEU A 96 -8.13 -3.66 20.20
C LEU A 96 -7.14 -4.77 19.82
N PHE A 97 -6.06 -4.90 20.60
CA PHE A 97 -5.00 -5.90 20.40
C PHE A 97 -4.50 -6.44 21.73
N GLU A 98 -4.04 -7.70 21.72
CA GLU A 98 -3.45 -8.34 22.90
C GLU A 98 -2.07 -7.77 23.26
N ASP A 99 -1.27 -7.35 22.27
CA ASP A 99 0.02 -6.70 22.52
C ASP A 99 -0.18 -5.32 23.18
N ASP A 100 0.34 -5.15 24.41
CA ASP A 100 0.17 -3.94 25.22
C ASP A 100 0.70 -2.68 24.53
N LEU A 101 1.91 -2.76 23.96
CA LEU A 101 2.54 -1.63 23.31
C LEU A 101 1.73 -1.20 22.09
N ILE A 102 1.37 -2.16 21.22
CA ILE A 102 0.61 -1.87 20.01
C ILE A 102 -0.79 -1.34 20.35
N ASN A 103 -1.46 -1.93 21.35
CA ASN A 103 -2.77 -1.46 21.81
C ASN A 103 -2.68 -0.01 22.31
N LYS A 104 -1.70 0.30 23.17
CA LYS A 104 -1.49 1.66 23.69
C LYS A 104 -1.19 2.67 22.58
N ILE A 105 -0.29 2.34 21.64
CA ILE A 105 0.03 3.21 20.49
C ILE A 105 -1.25 3.57 19.72
N LEU A 106 -2.11 2.59 19.47
CA LEU A 106 -3.38 2.80 18.77
C LEU A 106 -4.33 3.71 19.55
N VAL A 107 -4.54 3.44 20.84
CA VAL A 107 -5.44 4.25 21.68
C VAL A 107 -4.94 5.68 21.78
N TYR A 108 -3.64 5.89 22.02
CA TYR A 108 -3.06 7.24 22.06
C TYR A 108 -3.09 7.94 20.70
N THR A 109 -2.99 7.20 19.59
CA THR A 109 -3.17 7.79 18.25
C THR A 109 -4.60 8.30 18.05
N LEU A 110 -5.61 7.50 18.42
CA LEU A 110 -7.02 7.93 18.36
C LEU A 110 -7.30 9.10 19.32
N ALA A 111 -6.67 9.08 20.49
CA ALA A 111 -6.74 10.17 21.46
C ALA A 111 -6.18 11.47 20.89
N ALA A 112 -5.00 11.45 20.27
CA ALA A 112 -4.44 12.61 19.61
C ALA A 112 -5.38 13.17 18.52
N GLN A 113 -6.11 12.31 17.79
CA GLN A 113 -7.09 12.76 16.79
C GLN A 113 -8.33 13.40 17.43
N VAL A 114 -8.84 12.86 18.53
CA VAL A 114 -9.93 13.49 19.27
C VAL A 114 -9.48 14.82 19.87
N GLY A 115 -8.26 14.86 20.40
CA GLY A 115 -7.57 16.06 20.84
C GLY A 115 -7.48 17.13 19.76
N ASN A 116 -7.09 16.75 18.54
CA ASN A 116 -7.04 17.63 17.39
C ASN A 116 -8.36 18.38 17.18
N HIS A 117 -9.47 17.63 17.14
CA HIS A 117 -10.79 18.19 16.91
C HIS A 117 -11.28 19.07 18.08
N SER A 118 -10.67 18.93 19.26
CA SER A 118 -11.08 19.64 20.48
C SER A 118 -10.22 20.90 20.75
N CYS A 119 -8.91 20.80 20.57
CA CYS A 119 -7.95 21.85 20.96
C CYS A 119 -6.84 22.10 19.93
N GLY A 120 -6.92 21.47 18.76
CA GLY A 120 -5.88 21.50 17.72
C GLY A 120 -4.64 20.67 18.08
N LEU A 121 -3.83 20.37 17.08
CA LEU A 121 -2.52 19.74 17.25
C LEU A 121 -1.46 20.42 16.37
N GLN A 122 -0.19 20.13 16.64
CA GLN A 122 0.92 20.50 15.76
C GLN A 122 1.10 19.44 14.67
N PRO A 123 0.90 19.80 13.39
CA PRO A 123 1.00 18.88 12.26
C PRO A 123 2.29 18.06 12.20
N CYS A 124 2.20 16.77 12.51
CA CYS A 124 3.25 15.81 12.16
C CYS A 124 3.22 15.59 10.63
N ALA A 125 4.38 15.41 10.00
CA ALA A 125 4.48 15.06 8.56
C ALA A 125 3.64 15.92 7.58
N GLY A 126 3.34 17.18 7.92
CA GLY A 126 2.56 18.08 7.06
C GLY A 126 1.05 17.79 7.03
N THR A 127 0.50 17.02 7.97
CA THR A 127 -0.94 16.76 8.09
C THR A 127 -1.59 17.51 9.24
N GLY A 128 -2.81 18.03 9.02
CA GLY A 128 -3.65 18.60 10.08
C GLY A 128 -4.29 17.56 10.99
N ASP A 129 -4.16 16.26 10.68
CA ASP A 129 -4.60 15.14 11.50
C ASP A 129 -3.44 14.57 12.34
N SER A 130 -3.77 13.85 13.42
CA SER A 130 -2.76 13.12 14.18
C SER A 130 -2.24 11.95 13.35
N CYS A 131 -1.04 12.10 12.79
CA CYS A 131 -0.27 10.90 12.44
C CYS A 131 -0.04 10.05 13.71
N THR A 132 0.29 8.78 13.51
CA THR A 132 0.62 7.80 14.58
C THR A 132 1.70 8.24 15.56
N TYR A 133 2.40 9.35 15.28
CA TYR A 133 3.67 9.74 15.89
C TYR A 133 3.49 10.05 17.37
N THR A 134 2.48 10.84 17.71
CA THR A 134 2.17 11.17 19.10
C THR A 134 1.77 9.94 19.90
N GLY A 135 1.00 9.03 19.28
CA GLY A 135 0.62 7.78 19.94
C GLY A 135 1.81 6.87 20.20
N ILE A 136 2.74 6.78 19.24
CA ILE A 136 4.02 6.06 19.38
C ILE A 136 4.85 6.68 20.50
N PHE A 137 5.05 8.01 20.45
CA PHE A 137 5.82 8.74 21.45
C PHE A 137 5.25 8.52 22.85
N ARG A 138 3.93 8.73 23.04
CA ARG A 138 3.29 8.61 24.35
C ARG A 138 3.42 7.20 24.92
N ALA A 139 3.24 6.16 24.10
CA ALA A 139 3.37 4.77 24.53
C ALA A 139 4.82 4.40 24.87
N LEU A 140 5.78 4.83 24.03
CA LEU A 140 7.20 4.57 24.28
C LEU A 140 7.71 5.31 25.52
N GLN A 141 7.19 6.51 25.79
CA GLN A 141 7.52 7.28 26.99
C GLN A 141 7.12 6.55 28.29
N GLU A 142 6.15 5.62 28.26
CA GLU A 142 5.78 4.83 29.45
C GLU A 142 6.72 3.66 29.72
N ILE A 143 7.52 3.25 28.74
CA ILE A 143 8.35 2.03 28.82
C ILE A 143 9.84 2.32 28.71
N ILE A 144 10.24 3.44 28.09
CA ILE A 144 11.63 3.88 27.99
C ILE A 144 11.88 4.95 29.03
N GLU A 145 12.56 4.58 30.12
CA GLU A 145 12.92 5.50 31.21
C GLU A 145 14.03 6.48 30.80
N ASP A 146 15.00 6.01 30.00
CA ASP A 146 16.10 6.83 29.54
C ASP A 146 15.66 7.83 28.46
N LYS A 147 15.76 9.13 28.79
CA LYS A 147 15.39 10.23 27.90
C LYS A 147 16.20 10.22 26.61
N GLU A 148 17.49 9.87 26.68
CA GLU A 148 18.34 9.82 25.50
C GLU A 148 17.91 8.68 24.56
N GLU A 149 17.69 7.47 25.07
CA GLU A 149 17.17 6.35 24.30
C GLU A 149 15.79 6.66 23.70
N LEU A 150 14.87 7.27 24.47
CA LEU A 150 13.56 7.67 23.96
C LEU A 150 13.72 8.65 22.79
N ALA A 151 14.53 9.70 22.96
CA ALA A 151 14.80 10.69 21.92
C ALA A 151 15.44 10.06 20.67
N ARG A 152 16.38 9.15 20.85
CA ARG A 152 17.00 8.40 19.74
C ARG A 152 15.95 7.62 18.95
N VAL A 153 15.14 6.81 19.62
CA VAL A 153 14.11 5.99 18.96
C VAL A 153 13.11 6.86 18.21
N VAL A 154 12.59 7.91 18.84
CA VAL A 154 11.54 8.75 18.25
C VAL A 154 12.06 9.74 17.20
N SER A 155 13.37 10.05 17.20
CA SER A 155 13.99 10.88 16.15
C SER A 155 13.85 10.27 14.75
N VAL A 156 13.78 8.93 14.66
CA VAL A 156 13.61 8.21 13.40
C VAL A 156 12.28 8.55 12.73
N MET A 157 11.15 8.48 13.46
CA MET A 157 9.87 8.91 12.88
C MET A 157 9.84 10.39 12.53
N LEU A 158 10.51 11.26 13.30
CA LEU A 158 10.59 12.69 12.95
C LEU A 158 11.34 12.92 11.64
N LYS A 159 12.45 12.22 11.39
CA LYS A 159 13.16 12.27 10.10
C LYS A 159 12.26 11.82 8.96
N VAL A 160 11.55 10.69 9.11
CA VAL A 160 10.58 10.23 8.12
C VAL A 160 9.49 11.29 7.91
N GLY A 161 8.90 11.81 8.97
CA GLY A 161 7.82 12.78 8.88
C GLY A 161 8.22 14.09 8.21
N THR A 162 9.40 14.63 8.51
CA THR A 162 9.86 15.88 7.88
C THR A 162 10.01 15.74 6.35
N ILE A 163 10.43 14.57 5.87
CA ILE A 163 10.46 14.25 4.42
C ILE A 163 9.04 14.19 3.85
N PHE A 164 8.13 13.46 4.49
CA PHE A 164 6.73 13.38 4.04
C PHE A 164 6.05 14.75 4.03
N ARG A 165 6.32 15.60 5.03
CA ARG A 165 5.84 16.99 5.09
C ARG A 165 6.26 17.78 3.86
N ALA A 166 7.52 17.67 3.47
CA ALA A 166 8.06 18.39 2.32
C ALA A 166 7.53 17.84 0.99
N ALA A 167 7.35 16.53 0.90
CA ALA A 167 6.91 15.85 -0.32
C ALA A 167 5.39 15.95 -0.58
N LYS A 168 4.60 16.24 0.45
CA LYS A 168 3.15 16.39 0.34
C LYS A 168 2.77 17.68 -0.39
N THR A 169 2.04 17.54 -1.49
CA THR A 169 1.64 18.67 -2.37
C THR A 169 0.13 18.78 -2.60
N SER A 170 -0.69 17.84 -2.10
CA SER A 170 -2.15 17.83 -2.29
C SER A 170 -2.90 17.16 -1.13
N THR A 171 -4.08 16.59 -1.40
CA THR A 171 -4.86 15.78 -0.45
C THR A 171 -4.69 14.29 -0.74
N GLY A 172 -4.52 13.47 0.30
CA GLY A 172 -4.26 12.04 0.16
C GLY A 172 -3.78 11.41 1.46
N CYS A 173 -4.44 10.36 1.95
CA CYS A 173 -4.03 9.68 3.19
C CYS A 173 -2.69 8.93 3.03
N ASN A 174 -2.30 8.65 1.78
CA ASN A 174 -1.01 8.08 1.40
C ASN A 174 0.21 8.91 1.86
N MET A 175 0.09 10.24 1.96
CA MET A 175 1.15 11.12 2.46
C MET A 175 0.82 11.73 3.84
N GLU A 176 -0.19 11.20 4.54
CA GLU A 176 -0.69 11.71 5.82
C GLU A 176 -0.74 10.60 6.88
N GLY A 177 -1.83 10.51 7.66
CA GLY A 177 -1.96 9.63 8.81
C GLY A 177 -1.81 8.14 8.50
N PHE A 178 -2.16 7.69 7.29
CA PHE A 178 -2.03 6.27 6.94
C PHE A 178 -0.65 5.94 6.36
N GLY A 179 -0.24 6.53 5.23
CA GLY A 179 1.03 6.16 4.60
C GLY A 179 2.27 6.71 5.33
N ALA A 180 2.28 8.00 5.68
CA ALA A 180 3.37 8.57 6.47
C ALA A 180 3.39 8.01 7.90
N GLY A 181 2.21 7.73 8.47
CA GLY A 181 2.05 7.02 9.75
C GLY A 181 2.62 5.61 9.71
N ALA A 182 2.31 4.82 8.68
CA ALA A 182 2.83 3.46 8.50
C ALA A 182 4.35 3.43 8.36
N ALA A 183 4.91 4.30 7.52
CA ALA A 183 6.36 4.41 7.33
C ALA A 183 7.08 4.77 8.64
N ALA A 184 6.58 5.78 9.35
CA ALA A 184 7.16 6.22 10.62
C ALA A 184 7.05 5.17 11.72
N THR A 185 5.90 4.48 11.81
CA THR A 185 5.70 3.38 12.76
C THR A 185 6.69 2.25 12.47
N ALA A 186 6.80 1.84 11.19
CA ALA A 186 7.73 0.79 10.78
C ALA A 186 9.18 1.15 11.16
N ALA A 187 9.61 2.36 10.82
CA ALA A 187 10.97 2.80 11.10
C ALA A 187 11.28 2.86 12.60
N THR A 188 10.35 3.42 13.39
CA THR A 188 10.52 3.58 14.84
C THR A 188 10.52 2.23 15.56
N LEU A 189 9.65 1.30 15.16
CA LEU A 189 9.61 -0.03 15.78
C LEU A 189 10.83 -0.88 15.44
N VAL A 190 11.41 -0.73 14.24
CA VAL A 190 12.71 -1.34 13.92
C VAL A 190 13.81 -0.77 14.81
N GLU A 191 13.89 0.57 14.94
CA GLU A 191 14.89 1.23 15.78
C GLU A 191 14.74 0.83 17.26
N TYR A 192 13.52 0.88 17.79
CA TYR A 192 13.19 0.48 19.16
C TYR A 192 13.58 -0.96 19.45
N ARG A 193 13.32 -1.88 18.51
CA ARG A 193 13.67 -3.30 18.61
C ARG A 193 15.13 -3.58 18.23
N GLN A 194 15.94 -2.55 18.03
CA GLN A 194 17.37 -2.63 17.72
C GLN A 194 17.67 -3.42 16.44
N GLY A 195 16.79 -3.32 15.44
CA GLY A 195 17.01 -3.92 14.13
C GLY A 195 18.16 -3.26 13.36
N GLN A 196 18.69 -3.99 12.37
CA GLN A 196 19.77 -3.49 11.51
C GLN A 196 19.30 -2.32 10.63
N PRO A 197 20.18 -1.38 10.23
CA PRO A 197 19.82 -0.25 9.37
C PRO A 197 19.06 -0.66 8.10
N GLN A 198 19.50 -1.74 7.43
CA GLN A 198 18.83 -2.24 6.23
C GLN A 198 17.41 -2.76 6.49
N ALA A 199 17.13 -3.30 7.69
CA ALA A 199 15.79 -3.71 8.08
C ALA A 199 14.84 -2.50 8.20
N LEU A 200 15.35 -1.33 8.58
CA LEU A 200 14.56 -0.10 8.68
C LEU A 200 14.12 0.38 7.29
N ALA A 201 15.05 0.47 6.33
CA ALA A 201 14.73 0.82 4.95
C ALA A 201 13.69 -0.14 4.35
N LYS A 202 13.93 -1.45 4.53
CA LYS A 202 13.03 -2.53 4.10
C LYS A 202 11.64 -2.42 4.72
N ALA A 203 11.55 -2.14 6.02
CA ALA A 203 10.28 -1.99 6.72
C ALA A 203 9.48 -0.78 6.20
N ILE A 204 10.13 0.35 5.93
CA ILE A 204 9.46 1.52 5.32
C ILE A 204 8.88 1.15 3.95
N VAL A 205 9.64 0.46 3.11
CA VAL A 205 9.18 0.03 1.78
C VAL A 205 7.95 -0.87 1.88
N LEU A 206 7.99 -1.87 2.76
CA LEU A 206 6.87 -2.77 3.00
C LEU A 206 5.64 -2.03 3.54
N ALA A 207 5.83 -1.07 4.44
CA ALA A 207 4.75 -0.28 5.03
C ALA A 207 4.09 0.68 4.03
N LEU A 208 4.84 1.20 3.06
CA LEU A 208 4.29 2.08 2.02
C LEU A 208 3.54 1.31 0.93
N SER A 209 3.89 0.06 0.65
CA SER A 209 3.29 -0.71 -0.45
C SER A 209 1.75 -0.72 -0.46
N PRO A 210 1.05 -0.94 0.66
CA PRO A 210 -0.42 -0.92 0.66
C PRO A 210 -1.02 0.50 0.74
N THR A 211 -0.20 1.56 0.86
CA THR A 211 -0.69 2.93 1.16
C THR A 211 -0.51 3.93 0.02
N ILE A 212 0.21 3.60 -1.07
CA ILE A 212 0.63 4.53 -2.15
C ILE A 212 -0.50 5.37 -2.77
N GLY A 213 -1.68 4.79 -3.00
CA GLY A 213 -2.79 5.42 -3.73
C GLY A 213 -4.02 5.67 -2.88
N VAL A 214 -3.86 5.75 -1.55
CA VAL A 214 -5.01 5.91 -0.66
C VAL A 214 -5.46 7.37 -0.68
N PRO A 215 -6.68 7.66 -1.17
CA PRO A 215 -7.22 8.99 -1.13
C PRO A 215 -7.35 9.42 0.33
N CYS A 216 -7.26 10.71 0.59
CA CYS A 216 -7.82 11.18 1.84
C CYS A 216 -9.29 10.77 1.75
N THR A 217 -9.83 10.08 2.75
CA THR A 217 -11.28 10.00 2.86
C THR A 217 -11.80 11.44 2.78
N PRO A 218 -13.04 11.72 2.36
CA PRO A 218 -13.48 13.10 2.12
C PRO A 218 -13.54 14.06 3.33
N ARG A 219 -12.69 13.86 4.32
CA ARG A 219 -11.98 14.89 5.07
C ARG A 219 -11.70 14.34 6.45
N VAL A 220 -12.71 13.84 7.17
CA VAL A 220 -13.23 14.54 8.36
C VAL A 220 -14.73 14.88 8.32
N MET A 221 -15.52 14.20 7.49
CA MET A 221 -16.97 14.43 7.49
C MET A 221 -17.81 13.16 7.62
N VAL A 222 -17.38 12.04 7.04
CA VAL A 222 -18.03 10.75 7.34
C VAL A 222 -17.49 10.22 8.67
N SER A 223 -18.40 10.00 9.61
CA SER A 223 -18.05 9.57 10.98
C SER A 223 -17.28 8.24 10.97
N GLY A 224 -16.27 8.13 11.82
CA GLY A 224 -15.51 6.90 12.08
C GLY A 224 -14.46 6.51 11.03
N LEU A 225 -14.57 6.93 9.77
CA LEU A 225 -13.74 6.35 8.69
C LEU A 225 -12.24 6.67 8.80
N CYS A 226 -11.86 7.78 9.44
CA CYS A 226 -10.44 8.09 9.65
C CYS A 226 -9.78 7.19 10.70
N ALA A 227 -10.54 6.58 11.62
CA ALA A 227 -9.99 5.80 12.72
C ALA A 227 -9.17 4.60 12.23
N THR A 228 -9.66 3.87 11.24
CA THR A 228 -8.96 2.71 10.67
C THR A 228 -7.81 3.09 9.75
N HIS A 229 -7.80 4.31 9.20
CA HIS A 229 -6.66 4.81 8.44
C HIS A 229 -5.46 5.10 9.36
N ILE A 230 -5.68 5.91 10.40
CA ILE A 230 -4.59 6.26 11.33
C ILE A 230 -4.20 5.07 12.21
N GLY A 231 -5.18 4.27 12.68
CA GLY A 231 -4.91 3.04 13.39
C GLY A 231 -4.26 1.97 12.50
N GLY A 232 -4.71 1.86 11.24
CA GLY A 232 -4.10 1.01 10.24
C GLY A 232 -2.63 1.35 9.98
N GLY A 233 -2.26 2.63 10.08
CA GLY A 233 -0.85 3.05 10.04
C GLY A 233 0.00 2.33 11.08
N VAL A 234 -0.51 2.20 12.31
CA VAL A 234 0.20 1.49 13.38
C VAL A 234 0.36 -0.01 13.05
N VAL A 235 -0.74 -0.64 12.64
CA VAL A 235 -0.78 -2.10 12.40
C VAL A 235 0.09 -2.48 11.19
N ILE A 236 -0.03 -1.74 10.09
CA ILE A 236 0.79 -1.96 8.88
C ILE A 236 2.26 -1.70 9.18
N GLY A 237 2.59 -0.65 9.93
CA GLY A 237 3.97 -0.37 10.31
C GLY A 237 4.57 -1.46 11.19
N ASN A 238 3.82 -1.96 12.18
CA ASN A 238 4.27 -3.07 13.03
C ASN A 238 4.47 -4.37 12.24
N LEU A 239 3.55 -4.71 11.34
CA LEU A 239 3.68 -5.87 10.45
C LEU A 239 4.93 -5.75 9.58
N ALA A 240 5.15 -4.58 8.96
CA ALA A 240 6.29 -4.33 8.10
C ALA A 240 7.63 -4.43 8.85
N ALA A 241 7.70 -3.88 10.07
CA ALA A 241 8.87 -4.02 10.94
C ALA A 241 9.17 -5.49 11.24
N ASN A 242 8.16 -6.26 11.64
CA ASN A 242 8.34 -7.68 11.96
C ASN A 242 8.75 -8.52 10.75
N LEU A 243 8.15 -8.28 9.58
CA LEU A 243 8.55 -8.95 8.34
C LEU A 243 9.99 -8.64 7.97
N ALA A 244 10.42 -7.38 8.13
CA ALA A 244 11.78 -6.96 7.81
C ALA A 244 12.82 -7.56 8.75
N MET A 245 12.53 -7.64 10.06
CA MET A 245 13.47 -8.12 11.08
C MET A 245 13.50 -9.64 11.26
N HIS A 246 12.37 -10.32 11.09
CA HIS A 246 12.24 -11.75 11.45
C HIS A 246 12.18 -12.68 10.24
N THR A 247 12.27 -12.15 9.02
CA THR A 247 12.22 -12.96 7.81
C THR A 247 13.22 -12.50 6.75
N ASN A 248 13.57 -13.43 5.86
CA ASN A 248 14.37 -13.14 4.68
C ASN A 248 13.50 -12.71 3.49
N ILE A 249 12.34 -12.07 3.71
CA ILE A 249 11.48 -11.57 2.64
C ILE A 249 12.31 -10.68 1.69
N PRO A 250 12.36 -10.95 0.38
CA PRO A 250 13.15 -10.13 -0.55
C PRO A 250 12.45 -8.79 -0.79
N VAL A 251 13.22 -7.70 -0.71
CA VAL A 251 12.76 -6.33 -1.01
C VAL A 251 13.89 -5.62 -1.75
N ASP A 252 13.75 -5.54 -3.07
CA ASP A 252 14.78 -5.00 -3.96
C ASP A 252 14.54 -3.53 -4.34
N VAL A 253 13.45 -2.93 -3.85
CA VAL A 253 13.10 -1.53 -4.11
C VAL A 253 13.79 -0.65 -3.08
N PRO A 254 14.65 0.32 -3.48
CA PRO A 254 15.24 1.26 -2.55
C PRO A 254 14.18 2.14 -1.86
N VAL A 255 14.42 2.48 -0.60
CA VAL A 255 13.47 3.27 0.21
C VAL A 255 13.15 4.63 -0.40
N ASP A 256 14.15 5.31 -0.97
CA ASP A 256 13.96 6.62 -1.59
C ASP A 256 13.12 6.54 -2.87
N VAL A 257 13.25 5.44 -3.64
CA VAL A 257 12.38 5.18 -4.81
C VAL A 257 10.93 5.03 -4.36
N MET A 258 10.70 4.33 -3.25
CA MET A 258 9.36 4.11 -2.71
C MET A 258 8.72 5.42 -2.22
N ILE A 259 9.47 6.25 -1.48
CA ILE A 259 9.00 7.55 -0.99
C ILE A 259 8.72 8.50 -2.16
N ALA A 260 9.63 8.58 -3.15
CA ALA A 260 9.43 9.40 -4.34
C ALA A 260 8.19 8.98 -5.15
N MET A 261 7.97 7.66 -5.29
CA MET A 261 6.76 7.15 -5.95
C MET A 261 5.50 7.53 -5.17
N ALA A 262 5.48 7.40 -3.84
CA ALA A 262 4.34 7.79 -3.02
C ALA A 262 3.99 9.29 -3.19
N ALA A 263 5.02 10.14 -3.21
CA ALA A 263 4.88 11.57 -3.47
C ALA A 263 4.35 11.86 -4.88
N ALA A 264 4.84 11.16 -5.91
CA ALA A 264 4.39 11.33 -7.29
C ALA A 264 2.93 10.90 -7.51
N VAL A 265 2.47 9.85 -6.81
CA VAL A 265 1.08 9.38 -6.88
C VAL A 265 0.11 10.31 -6.15
N HIS A 266 0.59 11.07 -5.17
CA HIS A 266 -0.23 11.95 -4.34
C HIS A 266 -1.11 12.95 -5.14
N PRO A 267 -0.58 13.79 -6.06
CA PRO A 267 -1.41 14.67 -6.89
C PRO A 267 -2.31 13.90 -7.85
N VAL A 268 -1.88 12.73 -8.35
CA VAL A 268 -2.70 11.87 -9.23
C VAL A 268 -3.94 11.37 -8.48
N SER A 269 -3.77 10.95 -7.21
CA SER A 269 -4.88 10.54 -6.35
C SER A 269 -5.88 11.68 -6.14
N ALA A 270 -5.38 12.90 -5.89
CA ALA A 270 -6.23 14.08 -5.70
C ALA A 270 -7.07 14.40 -6.96
N THR A 271 -6.54 14.17 -8.16
CA THR A 271 -7.24 14.44 -9.42
C THR A 271 -8.16 13.30 -9.88
N HIS A 272 -7.80 12.05 -9.61
CA HIS A 272 -8.49 10.89 -10.22
C HIS A 272 -9.24 10.00 -9.24
N ILE A 273 -8.79 9.90 -7.99
CA ILE A 273 -9.40 9.00 -6.99
C ILE A 273 -10.35 9.78 -6.10
N VAL A 274 -9.90 10.93 -5.56
CA VAL A 274 -10.69 11.74 -4.62
C VAL A 274 -12.05 12.15 -5.19
N PRO A 275 -12.19 12.61 -6.46
CA PRO A 275 -13.50 12.97 -7.01
C PRO A 275 -14.48 11.79 -7.04
N VAL A 276 -14.01 10.60 -7.41
CA VAL A 276 -14.85 9.39 -7.43
C VAL A 276 -15.28 9.01 -6.02
N VAL A 277 -14.37 9.04 -5.05
CA VAL A 277 -14.73 8.76 -3.66
C VAL A 277 -15.73 9.78 -3.12
N ASN A 278 -15.51 11.06 -3.42
CA ASN A 278 -16.40 12.14 -2.99
C ASN A 278 -17.82 11.99 -3.56
N ASP A 279 -17.95 11.58 -4.82
CA ASP A 279 -19.25 11.36 -5.47
C ASP A 279 -20.12 10.32 -4.75
N TYR A 280 -19.51 9.30 -4.13
CA TYR A 280 -20.25 8.32 -3.33
C TYR A 280 -20.44 8.72 -1.86
N MET A 281 -19.52 9.51 -1.30
CA MET A 281 -19.43 9.70 0.15
C MET A 281 -19.96 11.06 0.63
N GLN A 282 -19.93 12.09 -0.23
CA GLN A 282 -20.43 13.44 0.06
C GLN A 282 -21.84 13.45 0.67
N PRO A 283 -22.79 12.64 0.20
CA PRO A 283 -24.14 12.64 0.77
C PRO A 283 -24.19 12.19 2.25
N PHE A 284 -23.13 11.56 2.76
CA PHE A 284 -23.04 11.07 4.15
C PHE A 284 -22.14 11.94 5.04
N PHE A 285 -21.78 13.13 4.58
CA PHE A 285 -21.01 14.07 5.39
C PHE A 285 -21.83 14.54 6.57
N LYS A 286 -21.24 14.43 7.76
CA LYS A 286 -21.88 14.87 8.98
C LYS A 286 -21.98 16.39 8.97
N THR A 287 -23.17 16.90 9.25
CA THR A 287 -23.46 18.33 9.29
C THR A 287 -23.48 18.84 10.74
N ASN A 288 -23.27 20.14 10.90
CA ASN A 288 -23.40 20.82 12.19
C ASN A 288 -24.72 21.59 12.19
N LEU A 289 -25.65 21.24 13.10
CA LEU A 289 -26.99 21.84 13.14
C LEU A 289 -26.98 23.37 13.26
N GLU A 290 -26.02 23.93 13.99
CA GLU A 290 -25.87 25.39 14.13
C GLU A 290 -25.42 26.04 12.82
N VAL A 291 -24.65 25.31 11.99
CA VAL A 291 -24.26 25.77 10.66
C VAL A 291 -25.42 25.58 9.68
N GLU A 292 -26.13 24.45 9.76
CA GLU A 292 -27.30 24.15 8.92
C GLU A 292 -28.41 25.20 9.06
N TYR A 293 -28.51 25.86 10.21
CA TYR A 293 -29.42 27.00 10.39
C TYR A 293 -29.21 28.12 9.36
N PHE A 294 -27.96 28.34 8.91
CA PHE A 294 -27.61 29.38 7.95
C PHE A 294 -27.65 28.92 6.48
N ILE A 295 -27.92 27.64 6.23
CA ILE A 295 -28.00 27.07 4.89
C ILE A 295 -29.44 27.18 4.38
N ASP A 296 -29.60 27.61 3.13
CA ASP A 296 -30.90 27.74 2.47
C ASP A 296 -31.59 26.37 2.32
N ASP A 297 -32.90 26.33 2.56
CA ASP A 297 -33.66 25.07 2.53
C ASP A 297 -33.68 24.42 1.14
N SER A 298 -33.55 25.21 0.06
CA SER A 298 -33.42 24.64 -1.29
C SER A 298 -32.12 23.84 -1.49
N ILE A 299 -31.05 24.22 -0.79
CA ILE A 299 -29.78 23.48 -0.80
C ILE A 299 -29.95 22.17 -0.03
N LYS A 300 -30.56 22.22 1.15
CA LYS A 300 -30.83 21.03 1.99
C LYS A 300 -31.71 20.01 1.27
N GLU A 301 -32.78 20.45 0.61
CA GLU A 301 -33.64 19.55 -0.16
C GLU A 301 -32.92 18.95 -1.37
N LYS A 302 -32.03 19.71 -2.02
CA LYS A 302 -31.17 19.20 -3.09
C LYS A 302 -30.19 18.14 -2.56
N GLU A 303 -29.57 18.37 -1.40
CA GLU A 303 -28.68 17.41 -0.75
C GLU A 303 -29.42 16.13 -0.35
N LYS A 304 -30.61 16.26 0.21
CA LYS A 304 -31.48 15.11 0.52
C LYS A 304 -31.84 14.30 -0.72
N THR A 305 -32.20 14.97 -1.81
CA THR A 305 -32.45 14.30 -3.10
C THR A 305 -31.19 13.59 -3.62
N ASN A 306 -30.01 14.21 -3.47
CA ASN A 306 -28.74 13.60 -3.87
C ASN A 306 -28.41 12.34 -3.06
N ILE A 307 -28.75 12.30 -1.75
CA ILE A 307 -28.63 11.09 -0.92
C ILE A 307 -29.46 9.96 -1.51
N GLU A 308 -30.74 10.20 -1.81
CA GLU A 308 -31.65 9.19 -2.35
C GLU A 308 -31.16 8.64 -3.70
N VAL A 309 -30.72 9.53 -4.61
CA VAL A 309 -30.17 9.15 -5.92
C VAL A 309 -28.89 8.32 -5.77
N THR A 310 -27.99 8.72 -4.88
CA THR A 310 -26.73 8.00 -4.63
C THR A 310 -26.99 6.62 -4.05
N MET A 311 -27.95 6.52 -3.11
CA MET A 311 -28.37 5.26 -2.51
C MET A 311 -28.98 4.29 -3.52
N ASP A 312 -29.87 4.77 -4.40
CA ASP A 312 -30.47 3.95 -5.45
C ASP A 312 -29.42 3.44 -6.45
N ARG A 313 -28.51 4.32 -6.90
CA ARG A 313 -27.38 3.94 -7.76
C ARG A 313 -26.49 2.89 -7.10
N ALA A 314 -26.04 3.14 -5.87
CA ALA A 314 -25.16 2.22 -5.14
C ALA A 314 -25.83 0.86 -4.91
N LEU A 315 -27.13 0.83 -4.61
CA LEU A 315 -27.88 -0.41 -4.43
C LEU A 315 -28.00 -1.20 -5.74
N LYS A 316 -28.26 -0.53 -6.87
CA LYS A 316 -28.30 -1.19 -8.20
C LYS A 316 -26.96 -1.80 -8.56
N GLU A 317 -25.86 -1.08 -8.32
CA GLU A 317 -24.50 -1.59 -8.51
C GLU A 317 -24.20 -2.79 -7.60
N ALA A 318 -24.50 -2.67 -6.30
CA ALA A 318 -24.30 -3.75 -5.34
C ALA A 318 -25.11 -5.02 -5.69
N ARG A 319 -26.34 -4.86 -6.18
CA ARG A 319 -27.16 -5.97 -6.69
C ARG A 319 -26.50 -6.65 -7.89
N ALA A 320 -25.99 -5.88 -8.84
CA ALA A 320 -25.27 -6.43 -10.00
C ALA A 320 -24.00 -7.20 -9.59
N PHE A 321 -23.35 -6.82 -8.49
CA PHE A 321 -22.25 -7.61 -7.92
C PHE A 321 -22.74 -8.91 -7.27
N ALA A 322 -23.81 -8.83 -6.48
CA ALA A 322 -24.39 -9.99 -5.80
C ALA A 322 -24.90 -11.06 -6.79
N GLU A 323 -25.50 -10.63 -7.91
CA GLU A 323 -25.94 -11.53 -8.99
C GLU A 323 -24.80 -12.30 -9.65
N LYS A 324 -23.59 -11.69 -9.68
CA LYS A 324 -22.39 -12.29 -10.27
C LYS A 324 -21.51 -13.00 -9.24
N ALA A 325 -21.86 -12.94 -7.95
CA ALA A 325 -21.06 -13.52 -6.88
C ALA A 325 -21.14 -15.05 -6.91
N ASN A 326 -20.01 -15.70 -6.66
CA ASN A 326 -19.97 -17.15 -6.51
C ASN A 326 -20.72 -17.57 -5.23
N SER A 327 -21.32 -18.77 -5.27
CA SER A 327 -21.91 -19.39 -4.08
C SER A 327 -20.87 -19.61 -2.99
N ILE A 328 -21.26 -19.43 -1.73
CA ILE A 328 -20.38 -19.66 -0.56
C ILE A 328 -19.87 -21.10 -0.43
N VAL A 329 -20.54 -22.09 -1.06
CA VAL A 329 -20.05 -23.49 -1.09
C VAL A 329 -19.03 -23.74 -2.20
N LYS A 330 -18.85 -22.77 -3.11
CA LYS A 330 -17.83 -22.80 -4.16
C LYS A 330 -17.30 -21.38 -4.43
N PRO A 331 -16.72 -20.70 -3.43
CA PRO A 331 -16.47 -19.26 -3.49
C PRO A 331 -15.24 -18.90 -4.33
N PHE A 332 -14.25 -19.80 -4.37
CA PHE A 332 -12.96 -19.57 -5.00
C PHE A 332 -12.98 -19.87 -6.50
N GLY A 333 -12.21 -19.09 -7.26
CA GLY A 333 -11.90 -19.40 -8.66
C GLY A 333 -10.91 -20.57 -8.80
N GLU A 334 -10.53 -20.90 -10.03
CA GLU A 334 -9.50 -21.91 -10.29
C GLU A 334 -8.17 -21.55 -9.61
N ALA A 335 -7.45 -22.57 -9.14
CA ALA A 335 -6.13 -22.36 -8.57
C ALA A 335 -5.15 -21.83 -9.65
N VAL A 336 -4.33 -20.85 -9.27
CA VAL A 336 -3.36 -20.21 -10.17
C VAL A 336 -1.97 -20.25 -9.53
N VAL A 337 -1.06 -20.97 -10.17
CA VAL A 337 0.36 -21.02 -9.82
C VAL A 337 1.04 -19.72 -10.26
N GLY A 338 1.98 -19.22 -9.45
CA GLY A 338 2.68 -17.95 -9.71
C GLY A 338 2.00 -16.72 -9.08
N GLY A 339 0.91 -16.91 -8.32
CA GLY A 339 0.41 -15.95 -7.33
C GLY A 339 -0.38 -14.77 -7.87
N SER A 340 -0.66 -14.67 -9.17
CA SER A 340 -1.49 -13.60 -9.72
C SER A 340 -2.47 -14.10 -10.79
N SER A 341 -3.76 -14.02 -10.49
CA SER A 341 -4.81 -14.40 -11.45
C SER A 341 -4.88 -13.46 -12.66
N GLN A 342 -4.54 -12.17 -12.47
CA GLN A 342 -4.45 -11.19 -13.56
C GLN A 342 -3.15 -11.33 -14.33
N ALA A 343 -2.01 -11.39 -13.64
CA ALA A 343 -0.73 -11.40 -14.33
C ALA A 343 -0.40 -12.77 -14.93
N VAL A 344 -0.84 -13.87 -14.33
CA VAL A 344 -0.52 -15.25 -14.76
C VAL A 344 -1.76 -15.95 -15.31
N GLY A 345 -2.88 -15.94 -14.59
CA GLY A 345 -4.07 -16.73 -14.94
C GLY A 345 -4.63 -16.42 -16.35
N SER A 346 -4.94 -15.15 -16.61
CA SER A 346 -5.51 -14.72 -17.90
C SER A 346 -4.59 -15.03 -19.11
N PRO A 347 -3.29 -14.71 -19.07
CA PRO A 347 -2.39 -15.07 -20.17
C PRO A 347 -2.14 -16.57 -20.30
N THR A 348 -2.15 -17.32 -19.20
CA THR A 348 -2.10 -18.79 -19.23
C THR A 348 -3.32 -19.35 -19.93
N ASN A 349 -4.53 -18.88 -19.62
CA ASN A 349 -5.76 -19.30 -20.30
C ASN A 349 -5.76 -18.93 -21.80
N THR A 350 -5.20 -17.78 -22.17
CA THR A 350 -4.98 -17.43 -23.58
C THR A 350 -4.08 -18.47 -24.26
N GLY A 351 -3.00 -18.88 -23.60
CA GLY A 351 -2.13 -19.97 -24.07
C GLY A 351 -2.81 -21.33 -24.15
N ARG A 352 -3.71 -21.67 -23.22
CA ARG A 352 -4.45 -22.95 -23.22
C ARG A 352 -5.40 -23.05 -24.40
N ILE A 353 -6.11 -21.94 -24.71
CA ILE A 353 -6.98 -21.88 -25.88
C ILE A 353 -6.13 -22.04 -27.15
N ALA A 354 -5.02 -21.32 -27.25
CA ALA A 354 -4.11 -21.44 -28.41
C ALA A 354 -3.59 -22.88 -28.56
N HIS A 355 -3.12 -23.51 -27.49
CA HIS A 355 -2.68 -24.91 -27.51
C HIS A 355 -3.76 -25.86 -28.01
N ALA A 356 -4.97 -25.74 -27.47
CA ALA A 356 -6.09 -26.60 -27.84
C ALA A 356 -6.59 -26.40 -29.29
N LEU A 357 -6.23 -25.29 -29.93
CA LEU A 357 -6.47 -25.02 -31.36
C LEU A 357 -5.30 -25.46 -32.26
N ALA A 358 -4.12 -25.75 -31.71
CA ALA A 358 -2.97 -26.22 -32.47
C ALA A 358 -3.04 -27.74 -32.72
N LYS A 359 -2.42 -28.21 -33.79
CA LYS A 359 -2.30 -29.64 -34.12
C LYS A 359 -0.87 -30.02 -34.50
N GLY A 360 -0.48 -31.24 -34.13
CA GLY A 360 0.87 -31.76 -34.32
C GLY A 360 1.82 -31.35 -33.20
N LYS A 361 3.13 -31.54 -33.45
CA LYS A 361 4.18 -31.24 -32.48
C LYS A 361 4.41 -29.73 -32.40
N ILE A 362 4.44 -29.18 -31.18
CA ILE A 362 4.75 -27.76 -30.95
C ILE A 362 6.24 -27.50 -31.23
N THR A 363 6.54 -26.51 -32.07
CA THR A 363 7.90 -26.12 -32.47
C THR A 363 8.30 -24.73 -32.00
N GLY A 364 7.33 -23.90 -31.63
CA GLY A 364 7.59 -22.55 -31.14
C GLY A 364 6.37 -21.88 -30.52
N VAL A 365 6.62 -20.82 -29.76
CA VAL A 365 5.59 -19.96 -29.17
C VAL A 365 6.02 -18.51 -29.32
N LYS A 366 5.14 -17.67 -29.86
CA LYS A 366 5.29 -16.21 -29.83
C LYS A 366 4.30 -15.61 -28.83
N ILE A 367 4.82 -14.76 -27.95
CA ILE A 367 4.14 -14.16 -26.81
C ILE A 367 4.19 -12.64 -26.98
N GLU A 368 3.04 -12.02 -27.21
CA GLU A 368 2.90 -10.57 -27.36
C GLU A 368 2.09 -10.03 -26.17
N LEU A 369 2.70 -9.15 -25.36
CA LEU A 369 2.11 -8.66 -24.11
C LEU A 369 2.15 -7.14 -24.04
N TYR A 370 1.04 -6.54 -23.60
CA TYR A 370 1.02 -5.11 -23.28
C TYR A 370 1.98 -4.75 -22.14
N ALA A 371 2.30 -3.46 -22.01
CA ALA A 371 3.36 -2.96 -21.12
C ALA A 371 3.35 -3.53 -19.69
N GLU A 372 2.18 -3.63 -19.02
CA GLU A 372 2.10 -4.12 -17.64
C GLU A 372 2.39 -5.63 -17.53
N LEU A 373 1.84 -6.45 -18.43
CA LEU A 373 2.15 -7.89 -18.45
C LEU A 373 3.59 -8.12 -18.86
N PHE A 374 4.13 -7.36 -19.82
CA PHE A 374 5.53 -7.46 -20.21
C PHE A 374 6.48 -7.10 -19.04
N ALA A 375 6.13 -6.11 -18.21
CA ALA A 375 6.88 -5.77 -17.01
C ALA A 375 6.88 -6.94 -15.99
N ARG A 376 5.80 -7.72 -15.93
CA ARG A 376 5.62 -8.89 -15.03
C ARG A 376 6.06 -10.23 -15.65
N ARG A 377 6.88 -10.21 -16.70
CA ARG A 377 7.32 -11.40 -17.45
C ARG A 377 7.97 -12.50 -16.59
N GLY A 378 8.56 -12.16 -15.45
CA GLY A 378 9.16 -13.13 -14.54
C GLY A 378 8.18 -14.17 -13.98
N ILE A 379 6.90 -13.81 -13.84
CA ILE A 379 5.87 -14.71 -13.31
C ILE A 379 4.91 -15.24 -14.38
N ASN A 380 4.70 -14.52 -15.48
CA ASN A 380 3.67 -14.90 -16.44
C ASN A 380 4.18 -15.75 -17.61
N ILE A 381 5.44 -15.60 -18.02
CA ILE A 381 6.02 -16.37 -19.13
C ILE A 381 6.02 -17.88 -18.82
N PRO A 382 6.42 -18.35 -17.61
CA PRO A 382 6.30 -19.77 -17.29
C PRO A 382 4.86 -20.29 -17.37
N GLY A 383 3.89 -19.50 -16.88
CA GLY A 383 2.45 -19.83 -16.98
C GLY A 383 1.96 -19.94 -18.43
N ILE A 384 2.29 -18.95 -19.26
CA ILE A 384 1.96 -18.95 -20.69
C ILE A 384 2.57 -20.18 -21.38
N LEU A 385 3.84 -20.47 -21.13
CA LEU A 385 4.54 -21.56 -21.80
C LEU A 385 4.01 -22.92 -21.35
N MET A 386 3.68 -23.12 -20.07
CA MET A 386 3.13 -24.42 -19.63
C MET A 386 1.78 -24.68 -20.31
N ALA A 387 0.98 -23.63 -20.50
CA ALA A 387 -0.28 -23.72 -21.21
C ALA A 387 -0.11 -23.92 -22.71
N ALA A 388 0.71 -23.09 -23.35
CA ALA A 388 0.91 -23.09 -24.80
C ALA A 388 1.61 -24.36 -25.31
N VAL A 389 2.53 -24.93 -24.53
CA VAL A 389 3.31 -26.11 -24.91
C VAL A 389 2.66 -27.41 -24.44
N LEU A 390 2.08 -27.45 -23.23
CA LEU A 390 1.59 -28.68 -22.61
C LEU A 390 0.07 -28.75 -22.48
N GLY A 391 -0.66 -27.68 -22.80
CA GLY A 391 -2.10 -27.58 -22.52
C GLY A 391 -2.42 -27.51 -21.03
N ALA A 392 -1.42 -27.27 -20.18
CA ALA A 392 -1.57 -27.33 -18.72
C ALA A 392 -2.51 -26.24 -18.20
N SER A 393 -3.31 -26.60 -17.20
CA SER A 393 -4.17 -25.68 -16.45
C SER A 393 -3.35 -24.78 -15.53
N THR A 394 -3.97 -23.68 -15.08
CA THR A 394 -3.35 -22.66 -14.22
C THR A 394 -2.93 -23.21 -12.85
N ASP A 395 -3.47 -24.35 -12.43
CA ASP A 395 -3.21 -25.01 -11.14
C ASP A 395 -2.00 -25.97 -11.18
N ASN A 396 -1.41 -26.22 -12.35
CA ASN A 396 -0.37 -27.22 -12.50
C ASN A 396 1.01 -26.70 -12.03
N GLY A 397 1.24 -26.81 -10.72
CA GLY A 397 2.47 -26.34 -10.09
C GLY A 397 3.74 -27.04 -10.56
N LYS A 398 3.63 -28.31 -10.97
CA LYS A 398 4.76 -29.06 -11.52
C LYS A 398 5.15 -28.53 -12.89
N ALA A 399 4.19 -28.38 -13.80
CA ALA A 399 4.42 -27.85 -15.13
C ALA A 399 5.03 -26.44 -15.08
N TYR A 400 4.51 -25.57 -14.20
CA TYR A 400 5.04 -24.22 -14.02
C TYR A 400 6.53 -24.20 -13.63
N ARG A 401 6.99 -25.13 -12.77
CA ARG A 401 8.40 -25.20 -12.35
C ARG A 401 9.32 -25.77 -13.44
N GLU A 402 8.84 -26.76 -14.18
CA GLU A 402 9.66 -27.53 -15.11
C GLU A 402 9.68 -26.95 -16.54
N ILE A 403 8.69 -26.13 -16.91
CA ILE A 403 8.50 -25.70 -18.30
C ILE A 403 9.70 -24.96 -18.89
N MET A 404 10.37 -24.12 -18.10
CA MET A 404 11.52 -23.36 -18.58
C MET A 404 12.69 -24.25 -18.96
N GLN A 405 12.90 -25.36 -18.23
CA GLN A 405 13.91 -26.36 -18.58
C GLN A 405 13.49 -27.13 -19.83
N ARG A 406 12.24 -27.58 -19.87
CA ARG A 406 11.70 -28.35 -20.99
C ARG A 406 11.77 -27.61 -22.33
N VAL A 407 11.40 -26.32 -22.35
CA VAL A 407 11.50 -25.47 -23.54
C VAL A 407 12.94 -25.40 -24.09
N ARG A 408 13.94 -25.39 -23.20
CA ARG A 408 15.37 -25.41 -23.60
C ARG A 408 15.79 -26.77 -24.15
N GLU A 409 15.43 -27.85 -23.47
CA GLU A 409 15.79 -29.22 -23.86
C GLU A 409 15.17 -29.61 -25.22
N GLU A 410 13.89 -29.28 -25.40
CA GLU A 410 13.16 -29.54 -26.64
C GLU A 410 13.47 -28.53 -27.76
N LYS A 411 14.30 -27.51 -27.48
CA LYS A 411 14.69 -26.44 -28.42
C LYS A 411 13.48 -25.73 -29.05
N ILE A 412 12.43 -25.51 -28.26
CA ILE A 412 11.22 -24.80 -28.70
C ILE A 412 11.58 -23.32 -28.89
N LYS A 413 11.28 -22.76 -30.07
CA LYS A 413 11.58 -21.35 -30.37
C LYS A 413 10.63 -20.44 -29.62
N ILE A 414 11.16 -19.57 -28.75
CA ILE A 414 10.35 -18.60 -27.99
C ILE A 414 10.65 -17.19 -28.47
N GLU A 415 9.61 -16.43 -28.79
CA GLU A 415 9.68 -15.00 -29.09
C GLU A 415 8.79 -14.25 -28.08
N ILE A 416 9.33 -13.25 -27.39
CA ILE A 416 8.59 -12.44 -26.41
C ILE A 416 8.66 -10.98 -26.83
N VAL A 417 7.50 -10.38 -27.08
CA VAL A 417 7.38 -9.05 -27.69
C VAL A 417 6.49 -8.17 -26.81
N LYS A 418 6.93 -6.92 -26.58
CA LYS A 418 6.10 -5.89 -25.98
C LYS A 418 5.25 -5.25 -27.08
N VAL A 419 3.96 -5.05 -26.80
CA VAL A 419 3.03 -4.32 -27.68
C VAL A 419 2.42 -3.12 -26.95
N ASP A 420 2.04 -2.09 -27.71
CA ASP A 420 1.51 -0.84 -27.13
C ASP A 420 -0.02 -0.85 -26.95
N ALA A 421 -0.71 -1.87 -27.47
CA ALA A 421 -2.15 -2.02 -27.32
C ALA A 421 -2.55 -2.29 -25.85
N PRO A 422 -3.35 -1.42 -25.20
CA PRO A 422 -3.69 -1.57 -23.79
C PRO A 422 -4.40 -2.89 -23.49
N GLN A 423 -3.99 -3.55 -22.40
CA GLN A 423 -4.57 -4.80 -21.90
C GLN A 423 -4.50 -5.99 -22.86
N MET A 424 -3.86 -5.83 -24.03
CA MET A 424 -3.80 -6.86 -25.05
C MET A 424 -2.77 -7.93 -24.71
N GLN A 425 -3.14 -9.18 -24.96
CA GLN A 425 -2.27 -10.33 -24.94
C GLN A 425 -2.55 -11.18 -26.17
N ARG A 426 -1.49 -11.62 -26.85
CA ARG A 426 -1.61 -12.53 -27.99
C ARG A 426 -0.59 -13.64 -27.87
N ILE A 427 -1.09 -14.88 -27.94
CA ILE A 427 -0.27 -16.08 -27.92
C ILE A 427 -0.43 -16.79 -29.26
N THR A 428 0.69 -17.00 -29.94
CA THR A 428 0.76 -17.80 -31.17
C THR A 428 1.53 -19.08 -30.88
N VAL A 429 0.92 -20.22 -31.19
CA VAL A 429 1.53 -21.55 -31.04
C VAL A 429 1.84 -22.08 -32.42
N PHE A 430 3.13 -22.30 -32.69
CA PHE A 430 3.61 -22.90 -33.93
C PHE A 430 3.68 -24.42 -33.78
N ALA A 431 3.02 -25.15 -34.67
CA ALA A 431 2.98 -26.60 -34.66
C ALA A 431 3.10 -27.18 -36.07
N THR A 432 3.49 -28.45 -36.16
CA THR A 432 3.83 -29.12 -37.42
C THR A 432 2.66 -29.29 -38.39
N GLU A 433 1.43 -29.37 -37.90
CA GLU A 433 0.25 -29.58 -38.75
C GLU A 433 -0.61 -28.32 -38.83
N GLN A 434 -0.99 -27.76 -37.67
CA GLN A 434 -1.81 -26.56 -37.61
C GLN A 434 -1.29 -25.64 -36.52
N SER A 435 -0.78 -24.49 -36.91
CA SER A 435 -0.46 -23.42 -35.98
C SER A 435 -1.74 -22.65 -35.59
N SER A 436 -1.75 -22.09 -34.39
CA SER A 436 -2.89 -21.35 -33.86
C SER A 436 -2.45 -20.01 -33.28
N MET A 437 -3.41 -19.10 -33.14
CA MET A 437 -3.20 -17.82 -32.49
C MET A 437 -4.44 -17.43 -31.72
N VAL A 438 -4.27 -16.89 -30.52
CA VAL A 438 -5.36 -16.30 -29.74
C VAL A 438 -4.93 -14.93 -29.26
N GLU A 439 -5.75 -13.93 -29.58
CA GLU A 439 -5.66 -12.57 -29.07
C GLU A 439 -6.83 -12.31 -28.13
N ALA A 440 -6.51 -11.75 -26.96
CA ALA A 440 -7.48 -11.43 -25.95
C ALA A 440 -7.15 -10.13 -25.20
N LEU A 441 -8.14 -9.59 -24.50
CA LEU A 441 -7.92 -8.56 -23.48
C LEU A 441 -7.92 -9.19 -22.09
N ASN A 442 -6.98 -8.79 -21.24
CA ASN A 442 -6.90 -9.22 -19.86
C ASN A 442 -7.98 -8.55 -19.00
N ARG A 443 -8.68 -9.31 -18.15
CA ARG A 443 -9.78 -8.85 -17.29
C ARG A 443 -9.64 -9.25 -15.81
N GLY A 444 -8.46 -9.74 -15.42
CA GLY A 444 -8.19 -10.18 -14.05
C GLY A 444 -8.98 -11.44 -13.65
N GLY A 445 -8.55 -12.12 -12.59
CA GLY A 445 -9.27 -13.32 -12.11
C GLY A 445 -9.23 -14.50 -13.10
N ALA A 446 -8.18 -14.62 -13.92
CA ALA A 446 -8.07 -15.60 -15.01
C ALA A 446 -9.11 -15.47 -16.14
N ARG A 447 -9.89 -14.38 -16.17
CA ARG A 447 -10.89 -14.06 -17.19
C ARG A 447 -10.27 -13.30 -18.37
N LEU A 448 -10.90 -13.40 -19.54
CA LEU A 448 -10.44 -12.71 -20.75
C LEU A 448 -11.59 -12.38 -21.70
N VAL A 449 -11.38 -11.38 -22.56
CA VAL A 449 -12.24 -11.08 -23.72
C VAL A 449 -11.52 -11.56 -24.97
N LEU A 450 -12.08 -12.52 -25.72
CA LEU A 450 -11.49 -12.92 -27.00
C LEU A 450 -11.70 -11.81 -28.04
N LYS A 451 -10.63 -11.43 -28.75
CA LYS A 451 -10.69 -10.41 -29.82
C LYS A 451 -10.45 -10.99 -31.19
N ASN A 452 -9.52 -11.95 -31.28
CA ASN A 452 -9.20 -12.61 -32.54
C ASN A 452 -8.63 -14.00 -32.25
N ALA A 453 -8.83 -14.94 -33.17
CA ALA A 453 -8.18 -16.24 -33.09
C ALA A 453 -8.02 -16.89 -34.46
N ARG A 454 -7.03 -17.78 -34.56
CA ARG A 454 -6.80 -18.68 -35.70
C ARG A 454 -6.83 -20.13 -35.19
N PRO A 455 -7.60 -21.03 -35.84
CA PRO A 455 -8.26 -20.87 -37.15
C PRO A 455 -9.53 -20.01 -37.17
N SER A 456 -10.30 -19.92 -36.07
CA SER A 456 -11.45 -19.00 -35.97
C SER A 456 -11.75 -18.57 -34.54
N LEU A 457 -12.45 -17.44 -34.39
CA LEU A 457 -12.92 -16.93 -33.11
C LEU A 457 -13.99 -17.82 -32.47
N GLU A 458 -14.88 -18.40 -33.28
CA GLU A 458 -15.94 -19.30 -32.83
C GLU A 458 -15.37 -20.58 -32.21
N GLU A 459 -14.34 -21.16 -32.83
CA GLU A 459 -13.63 -22.31 -32.27
C GLU A 459 -12.94 -21.96 -30.95
N ALA A 460 -12.30 -20.79 -30.86
CA ALA A 460 -11.70 -20.30 -29.62
C ALA A 460 -12.75 -20.18 -28.49
N CYS A 461 -13.94 -19.66 -28.79
CA CYS A 461 -15.06 -19.57 -27.84
C CYS A 461 -15.55 -20.95 -27.38
N MET A 462 -15.66 -21.91 -28.29
CA MET A 462 -16.05 -23.29 -27.95
C MET A 462 -14.98 -23.98 -27.08
N VAL A 463 -13.70 -23.80 -27.43
CA VAL A 463 -12.57 -24.30 -26.65
C VAL A 463 -12.55 -23.70 -25.25
N ALA A 464 -12.75 -22.38 -25.12
CA ALA A 464 -12.80 -21.71 -23.83
C ALA A 464 -13.89 -22.31 -22.93
N LYS A 465 -15.12 -22.49 -23.45
CA LYS A 465 -16.23 -23.13 -22.72
C LYS A 465 -15.88 -24.55 -22.29
N ARG A 466 -15.31 -25.36 -23.18
CA ARG A 466 -14.90 -26.74 -22.88
C ARG A 466 -13.83 -26.80 -21.79
N LEU A 467 -12.91 -25.84 -21.78
CA LEU A 467 -11.83 -25.74 -20.80
C LEU A 467 -12.25 -25.10 -19.47
N GLY A 468 -13.51 -24.68 -19.32
CA GLY A 468 -14.00 -23.98 -18.13
C GLY A 468 -13.52 -22.53 -18.01
N ILE A 469 -12.99 -21.95 -19.09
CA ILE A 469 -12.43 -20.59 -19.10
C ILE A 469 -13.57 -19.57 -19.20
N VAL A 470 -13.65 -18.68 -18.22
CA VAL A 470 -14.67 -17.64 -18.15
C VAL A 470 -14.33 -16.51 -19.13
N LEU A 471 -15.18 -16.37 -20.15
CA LEU A 471 -15.18 -15.23 -21.07
C LEU A 471 -16.06 -14.11 -20.50
N VAL A 472 -15.60 -12.87 -20.64
CA VAL A 472 -16.38 -11.67 -20.31
C VAL A 472 -16.42 -10.73 -21.52
N ASP A 473 -17.31 -9.74 -21.47
CA ASP A 473 -17.50 -8.77 -22.55
C ASP A 473 -16.52 -7.58 -22.49
#